data_AF-A0A359I8U1-F1
#
_entry.id   AF-A0A359I8U1-F1
#
_cell.length_a   1.000
_cell.length_b   1.000
_cell.length_c   1.000
_cell.angle_alpha   90.00
_cell.angle_beta   90.00
_cell.angle_gamma   90.00
#
_symmetry.space_group_name_H-M   'P 1'
#
loop_
_entity.id
_entity.type
_entity.pdbx_description
1 polymer ?
#
loop_
_entity_poly.entity_id
_entity_poly.type
_entity_poly.pdbx_seq_one_letter_code
_entity_poly.pdbx_strand_id
1 'polypeptide(L)'
;MEKVNAIGRRKAAVARVYLTEGTGKITIDKRPLDVYFPSSILQYIVKQPLATLDCVEKYDINAHLDGGGYKGQSEALRLAIARALV
;
A
#
# COMPACT_ATOMS: atom_id res chain seq x y z
N MET A 1 -11.98 7.04 -15.59
CA MET A 1 -10.77 6.62 -14.85
C MET A 1 -11.15 5.43 -14.00
N GLU A 2 -10.80 4.24 -14.46
CA GLU A 2 -10.97 3.03 -13.65
C GLU A 2 -10.10 3.14 -12.40
N LYS A 3 -10.70 2.85 -11.24
CA LYS A 3 -10.01 2.76 -9.97
C LYS A 3 -10.10 1.30 -9.56
N VAL A 4 -8.96 0.61 -9.53
CA VAL A 4 -8.93 -0.77 -9.05
C VAL A 4 -8.92 -0.71 -7.52
N ASN A 5 -9.94 -1.28 -6.88
CA ASN A 5 -10.03 -1.35 -5.44
C ASN A 5 -9.66 -2.74 -4.94
N ALA A 6 -8.75 -2.80 -3.97
CA ALA A 6 -8.34 -4.05 -3.36
C ALA A 6 -8.33 -3.95 -1.84
N ILE A 7 -8.47 -5.11 -1.20
CA ILE A 7 -8.44 -5.22 0.27
C ILE A 7 -7.37 -6.23 0.65
N GLY A 8 -6.53 -5.85 1.60
CA GLY A 8 -5.57 -6.71 2.28
C GLY A 8 -5.89 -6.79 3.77
N ARG A 9 -5.74 -7.97 4.36
CA ARG A 9 -5.96 -8.19 5.79
C ARG A 9 -4.83 -9.02 6.34
N ARG A 10 -4.28 -8.61 7.49
CA ARG A 10 -3.21 -9.34 8.16
C ARG A 10 -3.33 -9.15 9.67
N LYS A 11 -3.41 -10.26 10.42
CA LYS A 11 -3.73 -10.24 11.86
C LYS A 11 -5.00 -9.41 12.10
N ALA A 12 -4.94 -8.40 12.97
CA ALA A 12 -6.03 -7.47 13.25
C ALA A 12 -6.02 -6.21 12.35
N ALA A 13 -5.12 -6.11 11.37
CA ALA A 13 -5.02 -4.95 10.49
C ALA A 13 -5.75 -5.17 9.16
N VAL A 14 -6.47 -4.14 8.72
CA VAL A 14 -7.20 -4.08 7.46
C VAL A 14 -6.68 -2.92 6.63
N ALA A 15 -6.34 -3.20 5.37
CA ALA A 15 -5.89 -2.24 4.39
C ALA A 15 -6.85 -2.22 3.20
N ARG A 16 -7.38 -1.06 2.87
CA ARG A 16 -8.13 -0.83 1.63
C ARG A 16 -7.31 0.07 0.72
N VAL A 17 -7.04 -0.38 -0.50
CA VAL A 17 -6.24 0.32 -1.48
C VAL A 17 -7.09 0.67 -2.69
N TYR A 18 -6.87 1.87 -3.22
CA TYR A 18 -7.31 2.31 -4.52
C TYR A 18 -6.08 2.56 -5.38
N LEU A 19 -5.98 1.80 -6.47
CA LEU A 19 -4.93 1.92 -7.47
C LEU A 19 -5.43 2.76 -8.63
N THR A 20 -4.59 3.68 -9.07
CA THR A 20 -4.78 4.51 -10.26
C THR A 20 -3.49 4.56 -11.05
N GLU A 21 -3.56 4.57 -12.38
CA GLU A 21 -2.38 4.82 -13.22
C GLU A 21 -1.90 6.26 -13.01
N GLY A 22 -0.59 6.46 -12.82
CA GLY A 22 -0.05 7.76 -12.41
C GLY A 22 1.45 7.79 -12.21
N THR A 23 1.89 8.52 -11.18
CA THR A 23 3.29 8.94 -10.95
C THR A 23 4.05 8.16 -9.87
N GLY A 24 3.48 7.09 -9.29
CA GLY A 24 4.13 6.32 -8.23
C GLY A 24 3.92 6.85 -6.81
N LYS A 25 2.96 7.77 -6.61
CA LYS A 25 2.70 8.36 -5.29
C LYS A 25 1.91 7.40 -4.41
N ILE A 26 2.49 7.06 -3.26
CA ILE A 26 1.82 6.24 -2.23
C ILE A 26 1.37 7.14 -1.09
N THR A 27 0.05 7.20 -0.89
CA THR A 27 -0.60 7.96 0.19
C THR A 27 -1.40 7.02 1.09
N ILE A 28 -1.31 7.26 2.39
CA ILE A 28 -1.97 6.49 3.45
C ILE A 28 -2.70 7.47 4.35
N ASP A 29 -4.03 7.41 4.39
CA ASP A 29 -4.88 8.32 5.18
C ASP A 29 -4.45 9.79 5.04
N LYS A 30 -4.27 10.21 3.77
CA LYS A 30 -3.83 11.56 3.35
C LYS A 30 -2.41 11.96 3.76
N ARG A 31 -1.61 11.03 4.29
CA ARG A 31 -0.20 11.23 4.63
C ARG A 31 0.70 10.44 3.66
N PRO A 32 1.90 10.93 3.34
CA PRO A 32 2.84 10.15 2.54
C PRO A 32 3.34 8.93 3.32
N LEU A 33 3.74 7.89 2.60
CA LEU A 33 4.24 6.63 3.16
C LEU A 33 5.36 6.85 4.19
N ASP A 34 6.27 7.79 3.93
CA ASP A 34 7.41 8.08 4.81
C ASP A 34 7.01 8.68 6.16
N VAL A 35 5.89 9.41 6.20
CA VAL A 35 5.35 10.01 7.42
C VAL A 35 4.52 9.00 8.21
N TYR A 36 3.78 8.12 7.52
CA TYR A 36 2.97 7.11 8.19
C TYR A 36 3.82 5.98 8.79
N PHE A 37 4.83 5.52 8.03
CA PHE A 37 5.77 4.49 8.47
C PHE A 37 7.16 5.11 8.67
N PRO A 38 7.55 5.45 9.91
CA PRO A 38 8.87 6.05 10.18
C PRO A 38 10.04 5.08 9.98
N SER A 39 9.77 3.77 9.94
CA SER A 39 10.79 2.73 9.75
C SER A 39 10.97 2.39 8.27
N SER A 40 12.20 2.52 7.78
CA SER A 40 12.61 2.13 6.42
C SER A 40 12.29 0.66 6.09
N ILE A 41 12.37 -0.23 7.07
CA ILE A 41 12.02 -1.65 6.91
C ILE A 41 10.54 -1.81 6.56
N LEU A 42 9.65 -1.06 7.23
CA LEU A 42 8.21 -1.14 6.98
C LEU A 42 7.86 -0.56 5.61
N GLN A 43 8.51 0.53 5.23
CA GLN A 43 8.38 1.12 3.90
C GLN A 43 8.81 0.15 2.80
N TYR A 44 9.92 -0.56 3.00
CA TYR A 44 10.41 -1.57 2.07
C TYR A 44 9.38 -2.69 1.88
N ILE A 45 8.80 -3.22 2.96
CA ILE A 45 7.77 -4.27 2.91
C ILE A 45 6.57 -3.85 2.05
N VAL A 46 6.14 -2.58 2.15
CA VAL A 46 5.03 -2.07 1.34
C VAL A 46 5.40 -1.96 -0.14
N LYS A 47 6.64 -1.58 -0.46
CA LYS A 47 7.13 -1.40 -1.85
C LYS A 47 7.48 -2.71 -2.55
N GLN A 48 7.71 -3.81 -1.83
CA GLN A 48 8.06 -5.14 -2.39
C GLN A 48 7.23 -5.56 -3.63
N PRO A 49 5.88 -5.55 -3.61
CA PRO A 49 5.07 -5.99 -4.75
C PRO A 49 5.27 -5.11 -5.99
N LEU A 50 5.46 -3.81 -5.80
CA LEU A 50 5.71 -2.86 -6.90
C LEU A 50 7.12 -3.04 -7.48
N ALA A 51 8.10 -3.29 -6.60
CA ALA A 51 9.49 -3.55 -7.00
C ALA A 51 9.63 -4.88 -7.75
N THR A 52 8.82 -5.89 -7.43
CA THR A 52 8.84 -7.20 -8.12
C THR A 52 8.39 -7.10 -9.58
N LEU A 53 7.52 -6.12 -9.88
CA LEU A 53 6.97 -5.89 -11.21
C LEU A 53 7.61 -4.69 -11.93
N ASP A 54 8.65 -4.07 -11.35
CA ASP A 54 9.27 -2.83 -11.85
C ASP A 54 8.23 -1.73 -12.20
N CYS A 55 7.13 -1.69 -11.44
CA CYS A 55 5.99 -0.80 -11.67
C CYS A 55 5.88 0.32 -10.63
N VAL A 56 6.97 0.61 -9.92
CA VAL A 56 7.01 1.57 -8.80
C VAL A 56 6.55 2.97 -9.21
N GLU A 57 6.84 3.40 -10.44
CA GLU A 57 6.56 4.76 -10.92
C GLU A 57 5.29 4.85 -11.79
N LYS A 58 4.61 3.72 -12.04
CA LYS A 58 3.46 3.68 -12.97
C LYS A 58 2.11 3.86 -12.29
N TYR A 59 2.03 3.64 -10.98
CA TYR A 59 0.76 3.60 -10.27
C TYR A 59 0.77 4.49 -9.04
N ASP A 60 -0.23 5.36 -8.95
CA ASP A 60 -0.56 6.08 -7.73
C ASP A 60 -1.46 5.20 -6.85
N ILE A 61 -1.15 5.17 -5.56
CA ILE A 61 -1.78 4.31 -4.55
C ILE A 61 -2.35 5.20 -3.45
N ASN A 62 -3.65 5.08 -3.21
CA ASN A 62 -4.30 5.67 -2.05
C ASN A 62 -4.82 4.56 -1.14
N ALA A 63 -4.35 4.55 0.10
CA ALA A 63 -4.69 3.52 1.07
C ALA A 63 -5.36 4.09 2.32
N HIS A 64 -6.31 3.33 2.86
CA HIS A 64 -6.86 3.51 4.20
C HIS A 64 -6.48 2.29 5.04
N LEU A 65 -5.90 2.53 6.21
CA LEU A 65 -5.46 1.48 7.12
C LEU A 65 -6.18 1.61 8.46
N ASP A 66 -6.71 0.50 8.95
CA ASP A 66 -7.39 0.45 10.24
C ASP A 66 -6.99 -0.81 11.01
N GLY A 67 -6.93 -0.68 12.35
CA GLY A 67 -6.65 -1.78 13.27
C GLY A 67 -5.20 -2.25 13.34
N GLY A 68 -4.91 -3.06 14.35
CA GLY A 68 -3.59 -3.66 14.60
C GLY A 68 -2.51 -2.64 14.97
N GLY A 69 -1.28 -2.90 14.53
CA GLY A 69 -0.13 -2.00 14.70
C GLY A 69 0.71 -1.94 13.43
N TYR A 70 1.70 -1.06 13.38
CA TYR A 70 2.44 -0.69 12.16
C TYR A 70 2.95 -1.88 11.34
N LYS A 71 3.50 -2.92 11.98
CA LYS A 71 3.97 -4.13 11.26
C LYS A 71 2.83 -4.92 10.63
N GLY A 72 1.70 -5.04 11.31
CA GLY A 72 0.53 -5.72 10.76
C GLY A 72 -0.08 -4.94 9.60
N GLN A 73 -0.11 -3.61 9.73
CA GLN A 73 -0.63 -2.70 8.70
C GLN A 73 0.25 -2.69 7.44
N SER A 74 1.59 -2.69 7.57
CA SER A 74 2.48 -2.75 6.40
C SER A 74 2.33 -4.07 5.62
N GLU A 75 2.21 -5.19 6.32
CA GLU A 75 1.97 -6.50 5.70
C GLU A 75 0.56 -6.58 5.05
N ALA A 76 -0.45 -5.98 5.68
CA ALA A 76 -1.81 -5.90 5.11
C ALA A 76 -1.81 -5.04 3.84
N LEU A 77 -1.13 -3.90 3.86
CA LEU A 77 -1.00 -3.00 2.73
C LEU A 77 -0.26 -3.67 1.56
N ARG A 78 0.83 -4.39 1.84
CA ARG A 78 1.54 -5.21 0.85
C ARG A 78 0.60 -6.17 0.13
N LEU A 79 -0.25 -6.87 0.88
CA LEU A 79 -1.21 -7.82 0.31
C LEU A 79 -2.29 -7.12 -0.53
N ALA A 80 -2.75 -5.96 -0.08
CA ALA A 80 -3.73 -5.17 -0.82
C ALA A 80 -3.17 -4.68 -2.17
N ILE A 81 -1.93 -4.18 -2.18
CA ILE A 81 -1.25 -3.73 -3.41
C ILE A 81 -1.06 -4.89 -4.37
N ALA A 82 -0.57 -6.04 -3.90
CA ALA A 82 -0.41 -7.22 -4.75
C ALA A 82 -1.74 -7.67 -5.39
N ARG A 83 -2.85 -7.58 -4.65
CA ARG A 83 -4.19 -7.91 -5.17
C ARG A 83 -4.75 -6.87 -6.14
N ALA A 84 -4.34 -5.61 -6.03
CA ALA A 84 -4.76 -4.56 -6.96
C ALA A 84 -4.04 -4.65 -8.32
N LEU A 85 -2.92 -5.36 -8.37
CA LEU A 85 -2.10 -5.54 -9.58
C LEU A 85 -2.47 -6.80 -10.38
N VAL A 86 -3.35 -7.64 -9.84
CA VAL A 86 -3.91 -8.84 -10.50
C VAL A 86 -5.26 -8.49 -11.07
#